data_AF-A0AAQ4CZM4-F1
#
_entry.id   AF-A0AAQ4CZM4-F1
#
_cell.length_a   1.000
_cell.length_b   1.000
_cell.length_c   1.000
_cell.angle_alpha   90.00
_cell.angle_beta   90.00
_cell.angle_gamma   90.00
#
_symmetry.space_group_name_H-M   'P 1'
#
loop_
_entity.id
_entity.type
_entity.pdbx_description
1 polymer ?
#
loop_
_entity_poly.entity_id
_entity_poly.type
_entity_poly.pdbx_seq_one_letter_code
_entity_poly.pdbx_strand_id
1 'polypeptide(L)'
;MEKLRAGETPRWRNSALDKLRDGETPLWSKVRVGEKSALEKSQRWRNSTLEKLRAGETPRWRSSALEKLRAGKSPRWRNSALVKVRVGEGPRWRKSALEKLRVGETPRCINSALEKLRDGETPRRTNSAMEKLRVGEKSALEKLYAEETPRWSNSALEKLRAA
;
A
#
# COMPACT_ATOMS: atom_id res chain seq x y z
N MET A 1 30.72 -14.42 5.51
CA MET A 1 29.44 -15.11 5.78
C MET A 1 29.19 -15.01 7.28
N GLU A 2 28.41 -14.00 7.69
CA GLU A 2 28.06 -13.77 9.09
C GLU A 2 26.91 -14.74 9.45
N LYS A 3 27.14 -15.65 10.40
CA LYS A 3 26.14 -16.66 10.80
C LYS A 3 25.15 -16.02 11.77
N LEU A 4 23.91 -15.79 11.32
CA LEU A 4 22.82 -15.32 12.18
C LEU A 4 22.33 -16.45 13.08
N ARG A 5 22.18 -16.19 14.38
CA ARG A 5 21.54 -17.12 15.33
C ARG A 5 20.02 -16.95 15.25
N ALA A 6 19.28 -18.04 15.46
CA ALA A 6 17.82 -18.03 15.46
C ALA A 6 17.27 -16.98 16.44
N GLY A 7 16.58 -15.96 15.91
CA GLY A 7 15.95 -14.88 16.68
C GLY A 7 16.47 -13.47 16.39
N GLU A 8 17.64 -13.32 15.76
CA GLU A 8 18.17 -12.00 15.43
C GLU A 8 17.65 -11.50 14.08
N THR A 9 17.14 -10.26 14.07
CA THR A 9 16.71 -9.63 12.82
C THR A 9 17.93 -9.07 12.08
N PRO A 10 18.31 -9.59 10.89
CA PRO A 10 19.49 -9.13 10.19
C PRO A 10 19.43 -7.64 9.87
N ARG A 11 20.52 -6.90 10.14
CA ARG A 11 20.61 -5.47 9.85
C ARG A 11 21.67 -5.19 8.80
N TRP A 12 21.23 -5.00 7.58
CA TRP A 12 22.09 -4.67 6.45
C TRP A 12 22.30 -3.15 6.34
N ARG A 13 23.56 -2.73 6.17
CA ARG A 13 23.93 -1.34 5.93
C ARG A 13 24.72 -1.21 4.63
N ASN A 14 24.39 -0.21 3.82
CA ASN A 14 25.10 0.16 2.59
C ASN A 14 25.24 -1.02 1.62
N SER A 15 24.15 -1.38 0.95
CA SER A 15 24.14 -2.49 0.00
C SER A 15 23.77 -2.00 -1.40
N ALA A 16 24.60 -2.33 -2.38
CA ALA A 16 24.28 -2.17 -3.79
C ALA A 16 24.19 -3.57 -4.40
N LEU A 17 23.01 -3.94 -4.87
CA LEU A 17 22.74 -5.30 -5.37
C LEU A 17 22.09 -5.19 -6.74
N ASP A 18 22.37 -6.15 -7.62
CA ASP A 18 21.64 -6.23 -8.89
C ASP A 18 20.24 -6.85 -8.68
N LYS A 19 20.19 -7.91 -7.86
CA LYS A 19 19.00 -8.69 -7.54
C LYS A 19 18.99 -9.04 -6.05
N LEU A 20 17.79 -9.07 -5.45
CA LEU A 20 17.59 -9.44 -4.05
C LEU A 20 16.45 -10.46 -3.92
N ARG A 21 16.71 -11.59 -3.28
CA ARG A 21 15.67 -12.54 -2.86
C ARG A 21 15.90 -12.87 -1.40
N ASP A 22 14.96 -12.51 -0.54
CA ASP A 22 15.03 -12.79 0.89
C ASP A 22 13.71 -13.31 1.43
N GLY A 23 13.82 -14.38 2.22
CA GLY A 23 12.72 -14.98 3.00
C GLY A 23 12.70 -14.56 4.47
N GLU A 24 13.61 -13.68 4.90
CA GLU A 24 13.71 -13.19 6.28
C GLU A 24 13.18 -11.76 6.43
N THR A 25 13.17 -11.23 7.66
CA THR A 25 12.63 -9.89 8.02
C THR A 25 13.71 -8.81 8.31
N PRO A 26 14.73 -8.59 7.46
CA PRO A 26 15.82 -7.66 7.72
C PRO A 26 15.40 -6.19 7.91
N LEU A 27 16.30 -5.46 8.57
CA LEU A 27 16.35 -4.00 8.63
C LEU A 27 17.38 -3.47 7.63
N TRP A 28 16.91 -2.92 6.52
CA TRP A 28 17.76 -2.38 5.47
C TRP A 28 18.04 -0.89 5.64
N SER A 29 19.32 -0.53 5.63
CA SER A 29 19.80 0.85 5.72
C SER A 29 20.64 1.20 4.50
N LYS A 30 20.20 2.17 3.69
CA LYS A 30 20.88 2.65 2.47
C LYS A 30 21.11 1.51 1.46
N VAL A 31 20.09 1.21 0.67
CA VAL A 31 20.16 0.15 -0.34
C VAL A 31 19.85 0.69 -1.73
N ARG A 32 20.60 0.22 -2.72
CA ARG A 32 20.26 0.39 -4.14
C ARG A 32 20.10 -1.00 -4.74
N VAL A 33 18.95 -1.29 -5.34
CA VAL A 33 18.77 -2.50 -6.14
C VAL A 33 18.41 -2.16 -7.57
N GLY A 34 19.17 -2.72 -8.52
CA GLY A 34 19.02 -2.49 -9.95
C GLY A 34 17.70 -3.05 -10.48
N GLU A 35 17.55 -4.37 -10.57
CA GLU A 35 16.57 -4.92 -11.50
C GLU A 35 15.32 -5.52 -10.87
N LYS A 36 15.47 -6.45 -9.92
CA LYS A 36 14.35 -7.23 -9.38
C LYS A 36 14.63 -7.67 -7.95
N SER A 37 13.74 -7.25 -7.07
CA SER A 37 13.70 -7.73 -5.68
C SER A 37 12.39 -8.49 -5.43
N ALA A 38 12.48 -9.66 -4.82
CA ALA A 38 11.34 -10.43 -4.33
C ALA A 38 11.48 -10.64 -2.82
N LEU A 39 10.53 -10.10 -2.06
CA LEU A 39 10.52 -10.13 -0.60
C LEU A 39 9.24 -10.82 -0.15
N GLU A 40 9.33 -11.92 0.60
CA GLU A 40 8.13 -12.63 1.06
C GLU A 40 7.59 -12.06 2.38
N LYS A 41 8.47 -11.71 3.33
CA LYS A 41 8.08 -11.32 4.69
C LYS A 41 8.19 -9.81 4.95
N SER A 42 7.72 -9.40 6.13
CA SER A 42 7.74 -8.01 6.60
C SER A 42 9.15 -7.45 6.74
N GLN A 43 9.50 -6.49 5.89
CA GLN A 43 10.80 -5.81 5.93
C GLN A 43 10.68 -4.32 6.24
N ARG A 44 11.74 -3.75 6.85
CA ARG A 44 11.82 -2.31 7.07
C ARG A 44 13.01 -1.71 6.32
N TRP A 45 12.72 -0.65 5.59
CA TRP A 45 13.65 0.01 4.69
C TRP A 45 13.75 1.48 5.05
N ARG A 46 14.97 1.95 5.36
CA ARG A 46 15.19 3.35 5.75
C ARG A 46 15.41 4.29 4.58
N ASN A 47 16.33 3.94 3.68
CA ASN A 47 16.69 4.73 2.52
C ASN A 47 16.99 3.75 1.37
N SER A 48 16.19 3.80 0.31
CA SER A 48 16.24 2.78 -0.73
C SER A 48 15.89 3.31 -2.12
N THR A 49 16.62 2.85 -3.12
CA THR A 49 16.29 3.09 -4.54
C THR A 49 16.16 1.74 -5.23
N LEU A 50 15.00 1.45 -5.81
CA LEU A 50 14.75 0.16 -6.48
C LEU A 50 14.01 0.40 -7.79
N GLU A 51 14.43 -0.20 -8.91
CA GLU A 51 13.59 -0.10 -10.12
C GLU A 51 12.33 -0.94 -9.98
N LYS A 52 12.46 -2.23 -9.66
CA LYS A 52 11.33 -3.17 -9.64
C LYS A 52 11.33 -4.01 -8.36
N LEU A 53 10.23 -3.90 -7.63
CA LEU A 53 10.02 -4.64 -6.39
C LEU A 53 8.72 -5.43 -6.43
N ARG A 54 8.79 -6.72 -6.06
CA ARG A 54 7.66 -7.52 -5.59
C ARG A 54 7.81 -7.77 -4.09
N ALA A 55 6.83 -7.34 -3.32
CA ALA A 55 6.78 -7.60 -1.88
C ALA A 55 5.47 -8.32 -1.53
N GLY A 56 5.56 -9.35 -0.70
CA GLY A 56 4.43 -10.08 -0.15
C GLY A 56 3.74 -9.26 0.95
N GLU A 57 4.25 -9.36 2.18
CA GLU A 57 3.55 -8.83 3.36
C GLU A 57 4.20 -7.58 4.00
N THR A 58 3.38 -6.54 4.17
CA THR A 58 3.54 -5.39 5.08
C THR A 58 4.90 -4.66 5.13
N PRO A 59 5.58 -4.39 4.00
CA PRO A 59 6.85 -3.69 4.05
C PRO A 59 6.66 -2.22 4.50
N ARG A 60 7.62 -1.73 5.30
CA ARG A 60 7.63 -0.34 5.80
C ARG A 60 8.83 0.42 5.25
N TRP A 61 8.56 1.57 4.63
CA TRP A 61 9.56 2.41 3.97
C TRP A 61 9.56 3.80 4.57
N ARG A 62 10.76 4.31 4.89
CA ARG A 62 10.93 5.62 5.52
C ARG A 62 11.38 6.73 4.57
N SER A 63 12.11 6.35 3.53
CA SER A 63 12.53 7.19 2.42
C SER A 63 12.89 6.27 1.26
N SER A 64 12.26 6.49 0.11
CA SER A 64 12.44 5.57 -1.01
C SER A 64 12.02 6.15 -2.34
N ALA A 65 12.76 5.78 -3.38
CA ALA A 65 12.42 6.02 -4.78
C ALA A 65 12.24 4.68 -5.50
N LEU A 66 11.06 4.42 -6.06
CA LEU A 66 10.84 3.23 -6.90
C LEU A 66 10.10 3.53 -8.20
N GLU A 67 10.52 2.88 -9.28
CA GLU A 67 9.76 2.95 -10.53
C GLU A 67 8.53 2.04 -10.51
N LYS A 68 8.68 0.78 -10.12
CA LYS A 68 7.64 -0.25 -10.25
C LYS A 68 7.54 -1.08 -8.99
N LEU A 69 6.37 -1.04 -8.37
CA LEU A 69 6.04 -1.80 -7.18
C LEU A 69 4.82 -2.68 -7.40
N ARG A 70 4.92 -3.94 -6.99
CA ARG A 70 3.76 -4.80 -6.71
C ARG A 70 3.87 -5.28 -5.26
N ALA A 71 2.92 -4.86 -4.42
CA ALA A 71 2.83 -5.30 -3.05
C ALA A 71 1.54 -6.09 -2.82
N GLY A 72 1.59 -7.12 -1.98
CA GLY A 72 0.41 -7.83 -1.50
C GLY A 72 -0.35 -6.98 -0.49
N LYS A 73 0.04 -7.06 0.78
CA LYS A 73 -0.74 -6.55 1.91
C LYS A 73 -0.14 -5.32 2.60
N SER A 74 -0.95 -4.27 2.75
CA SER A 74 -0.81 -3.15 3.70
C SER A 74 0.59 -2.51 3.83
N PRO A 75 1.27 -2.14 2.73
CA PRO A 75 2.57 -1.49 2.81
C PRO A 75 2.43 -0.06 3.37
N ARG A 76 3.44 0.39 4.12
CA ARG A 76 3.48 1.74 4.70
C ARG A 76 4.68 2.52 4.21
N TRP A 77 4.44 3.75 3.79
CA TRP A 77 5.45 4.60 3.17
C TRP A 77 5.45 5.98 3.79
N ARG A 78 6.66 6.51 3.96
CA ARG A 78 6.93 7.87 4.41
C ARG A 78 7.98 8.46 3.48
N ASN A 79 7.83 9.75 3.10
CA ASN A 79 8.81 10.48 2.31
C ASN A 79 9.26 9.71 1.05
N SER A 80 8.31 9.30 0.22
CA SER A 80 8.55 8.39 -0.91
C SER A 80 8.12 8.97 -2.25
N ALA A 81 8.86 8.65 -3.31
CA ALA A 81 8.52 8.98 -4.69
C ALA A 81 8.34 7.68 -5.49
N LEU A 82 7.18 7.48 -6.10
CA LEU A 82 6.85 6.24 -6.81
C LEU A 82 6.16 6.50 -8.15
N VAL A 83 6.57 5.76 -9.18
CA VAL A 83 5.99 5.92 -10.52
C VAL A 83 4.78 5.00 -10.71
N LYS A 84 4.95 3.68 -10.61
CA LYS A 84 3.89 2.70 -10.84
C LYS A 84 3.74 1.77 -9.66
N VAL A 85 2.58 1.84 -9.00
CA VAL A 85 2.30 1.07 -7.79
C VAL A 85 1.04 0.24 -7.96
N ARG A 86 1.14 -1.05 -7.64
CA ARG A 86 0.00 -1.96 -7.50
C ARG A 86 0.02 -2.56 -6.10
N VAL A 87 -1.07 -2.38 -5.34
CA VAL A 87 -1.21 -2.95 -4.00
C VAL A 87 -2.52 -3.72 -3.94
N GLY A 88 -2.50 -4.90 -3.30
CA GLY A 88 -3.73 -5.64 -3.00
C GLY A 88 -4.57 -4.90 -1.97
N GLU A 89 -4.01 -4.69 -0.78
CA GLU A 89 -4.77 -4.23 0.40
C GLU A 89 -4.20 -2.95 1.05
N GLY A 90 -5.08 -2.01 1.36
CA GLY A 90 -4.93 -0.89 2.32
C GLY A 90 -3.56 -0.21 2.50
N PRO A 91 -2.89 0.30 1.44
CA PRO A 91 -1.61 0.97 1.60
C PRO A 91 -1.76 2.32 2.33
N ARG A 92 -0.74 2.68 3.12
CA ARG A 92 -0.67 3.98 3.81
C ARG A 92 0.51 4.80 3.34
N TRP A 93 0.23 6.02 2.89
CA TRP A 93 1.18 6.99 2.35
C TRP A 93 1.23 8.24 3.22
N ARG A 94 2.45 8.67 3.57
CA ARG A 94 2.68 9.96 4.25
C ARG A 94 3.77 10.72 3.51
N LYS A 95 3.55 12.01 3.21
CA LYS A 95 4.56 12.87 2.56
C LYS A 95 5.12 12.22 1.30
N SER A 96 4.26 11.71 0.42
CA SER A 96 4.68 10.93 -0.75
C SER A 96 4.15 11.50 -2.05
N ALA A 97 4.90 11.29 -3.14
CA ALA A 97 4.51 11.64 -4.50
C ALA A 97 4.34 10.34 -5.31
N LEU A 98 3.20 10.20 -5.97
CA LEU A 98 2.86 9.02 -6.76
C LEU A 98 2.30 9.41 -8.14
N GLU A 99 2.74 8.75 -9.19
CA GLU A 99 2.21 9.00 -10.55
C GLU A 99 1.00 8.10 -10.84
N LYS A 100 1.17 6.78 -10.70
CA LYS A 100 0.12 5.79 -11.01
C LYS A 100 -0.05 4.80 -9.87
N LEU A 101 -1.23 4.82 -9.24
CA LEU A 101 -1.60 3.89 -8.18
C LEU A 101 -2.80 3.03 -8.60
N ARG A 102 -2.70 1.72 -8.42
CA ARG A 102 -3.82 0.79 -8.47
C ARG A 102 -3.93 0.06 -7.13
N VAL A 103 -5.10 0.10 -6.51
CA VAL A 103 -5.35 -0.57 -5.24
C VAL A 103 -6.61 -1.43 -5.34
N GLY A 104 -6.61 -2.58 -4.66
CA GLY A 104 -7.81 -3.41 -4.51
C GLY A 104 -8.75 -2.91 -3.41
N GLU A 105 -8.19 -2.31 -2.36
CA GLU A 105 -8.92 -1.77 -1.20
C GLU A 105 -8.53 -0.33 -0.87
N THR A 106 -9.31 0.33 0.00
CA THR A 106 -9.14 1.73 0.37
C THR A 106 -7.71 2.13 0.80
N PRO A 107 -6.99 2.98 0.05
CA PRO A 107 -5.72 3.54 0.46
C PRO A 107 -5.92 4.74 1.40
N ARG A 108 -4.92 5.01 2.23
CA ARG A 108 -4.86 6.22 3.07
C ARG A 108 -3.67 7.09 2.69
N CYS A 109 -3.94 8.33 2.28
CA CYS A 109 -2.93 9.30 1.88
C CYS A 109 -2.95 10.53 2.80
N ILE A 110 -1.78 10.93 3.30
CA ILE A 110 -1.62 12.11 4.17
C ILE A 110 -0.47 12.97 3.63
N ASN A 111 -0.68 14.28 3.44
CA ASN A 111 0.32 15.20 2.90
C ASN A 111 0.96 14.66 1.61
N SER A 112 0.18 14.07 0.71
CA SER A 112 0.69 13.34 -0.45
C SER A 112 0.06 13.82 -1.76
N ALA A 113 0.80 13.74 -2.85
CA ALA A 113 0.32 14.05 -4.19
C ALA A 113 0.21 12.76 -5.01
N LEU A 114 -0.92 12.57 -5.71
CA LEU A 114 -1.15 11.39 -6.55
C LEU A 114 -1.83 11.77 -7.86
N GLU A 115 -1.17 11.55 -8.99
CA GLU A 115 -1.69 11.94 -10.31
C GLU A 115 -2.87 11.04 -10.73
N LYS A 116 -2.69 9.72 -10.77
CA LYS A 116 -3.71 8.77 -11.22
C LYS A 116 -3.96 7.66 -10.20
N LEU A 117 -5.21 7.50 -9.76
CA LEU A 117 -5.65 6.36 -8.95
C LEU A 117 -6.77 5.59 -9.64
N ARG A 118 -6.58 4.27 -9.68
CA ARG A 118 -7.65 3.31 -9.90
C ARG A 118 -7.83 2.49 -8.62
N ASP A 119 -9.02 2.54 -8.06
CA ASP A 119 -9.34 1.93 -6.78
C ASP A 119 -10.65 1.15 -6.84
N GLY A 120 -10.81 0.15 -5.99
CA GLY A 120 -12.11 -0.51 -5.76
C GLY A 120 -13.06 0.36 -4.92
N GLU A 121 -12.50 1.22 -4.06
CA GLU A 121 -13.23 2.04 -3.10
C GLU A 121 -12.76 3.52 -3.10
N THR A 122 -13.42 4.39 -2.34
CA THR A 122 -13.04 5.81 -2.23
C THR A 122 -11.86 6.02 -1.28
N PRO A 123 -10.73 6.61 -1.71
CA PRO A 123 -9.54 6.74 -0.88
C PRO A 123 -9.73 7.69 0.30
N ARG A 124 -9.11 7.39 1.45
CA ARG A 124 -9.07 8.31 2.60
C ARG A 124 -7.91 9.29 2.45
N ARG A 125 -8.20 10.59 2.52
CA ARG A 125 -7.22 11.66 2.24
C ARG A 125 -7.19 12.71 3.33
N THR A 126 -6.00 13.21 3.62
CA THR A 126 -5.82 14.37 4.51
C THR A 126 -4.73 15.26 3.93
N ASN A 127 -5.07 16.52 3.63
CA ASN A 127 -4.15 17.48 3.01
C ASN A 127 -3.38 16.86 1.83
N SER A 128 -4.10 16.21 0.90
CA SER A 128 -3.50 15.43 -0.18
C SER A 128 -4.19 15.78 -1.49
N ALA A 129 -3.40 15.97 -2.55
CA ALA A 129 -3.89 16.37 -3.87
C ALA A 129 -4.02 15.17 -4.81
N MET A 130 -4.98 15.23 -5.73
CA MET A 130 -5.08 14.28 -6.83
C MET A 130 -5.75 14.85 -8.06
N GLU A 131 -5.22 14.44 -9.21
CA GLU A 131 -5.72 14.87 -10.50
C GLU A 131 -6.81 13.94 -11.05
N LYS A 132 -6.61 12.61 -11.02
CA LYS A 132 -7.53 11.64 -11.64
C LYS A 132 -7.87 10.47 -10.71
N LEU A 133 -9.15 10.29 -10.41
CA LEU A 133 -9.70 9.18 -9.63
C LEU A 133 -10.66 8.34 -10.48
N ARG A 134 -10.47 7.02 -10.49
CA ARG A 134 -11.44 6.05 -10.98
C ARG A 134 -11.73 5.03 -9.88
N VAL A 135 -12.94 5.07 -9.33
CA VAL A 135 -13.42 4.10 -8.33
C VAL A 135 -14.24 3.01 -9.03
N GLY A 136 -14.07 1.76 -8.64
CA GLY A 136 -14.78 0.61 -9.17
C GLY A 136 -16.26 0.57 -8.78
N GLU A 137 -17.04 -0.15 -9.57
CA GLU A 137 -18.51 -0.24 -9.51
C GLU A 137 -19.06 -0.68 -8.14
N LYS A 138 -18.29 -1.41 -7.34
CA LYS A 138 -18.70 -1.86 -6.01
C LYS A 138 -19.07 -0.69 -5.09
N SER A 139 -18.29 0.40 -5.12
CA SER A 139 -18.61 1.62 -4.39
C SER A 139 -19.78 2.40 -5.00
N ALA A 140 -20.02 2.26 -6.31
CA ALA A 140 -21.15 2.90 -6.98
C ALA A 140 -22.46 2.19 -6.61
N LEU A 141 -22.46 0.86 -6.59
CA LEU A 141 -23.59 0.06 -6.12
C LEU A 141 -23.89 0.31 -4.65
N GLU A 142 -22.89 0.33 -3.76
CA GLU A 142 -23.11 0.61 -2.33
C GLU A 142 -23.69 2.01 -2.07
N LYS A 143 -23.31 3.01 -2.90
CA LYS A 143 -23.93 4.35 -2.84
C LYS A 143 -25.37 4.35 -3.35
N LEU A 144 -25.65 3.66 -4.46
CA LEU A 144 -27.02 3.53 -5.00
C LEU A 144 -27.92 2.81 -3.99
N TYR A 145 -27.46 1.71 -3.41
CA TYR A 145 -28.20 0.99 -2.37
C TYR A 145 -28.38 1.81 -1.09
N ALA A 146 -27.40 2.62 -0.68
CA ALA A 146 -27.53 3.51 0.49
C ALA A 146 -28.49 4.69 0.24
N GLU A 147 -28.61 5.17 -0.99
CA GLU A 147 -29.58 6.21 -1.37
C GLU A 147 -31.00 5.65 -1.57
N GLU A 148 -31.14 4.38 -1.98
CA GLU A 148 -32.43 3.73 -2.21
C GLU A 148 -33.06 3.10 -0.96
N THR A 149 -32.34 2.94 0.16
CA THR A 149 -32.95 2.47 1.41
C THR A 149 -33.42 3.66 2.27
N PRO A 150 -34.73 3.96 2.35
CA PRO A 150 -35.23 4.75 3.46
C PRO A 150 -34.90 4.00 4.75
N ARG A 151 -34.36 4.75 5.72
CA ARG A 151 -33.93 4.30 7.05
C ARG A 151 -35.12 3.75 7.84
N TRP A 152 -35.61 2.56 7.48
CA TRP A 152 -36.56 1.83 8.29
C TRP A 152 -35.78 1.18 9.42
N SER A 153 -35.76 1.87 10.56
CA SER A 153 -35.36 1.30 11.83
C SER A 153 -36.10 -0.03 12.04
N ASN A 154 -35.38 -1.05 12.50
CA ASN A 154 -35.84 -2.45 12.74
C ASN A 154 -37.19 -2.60 13.49
N SER A 155 -37.77 -1.52 14.02
CA SER A 155 -39.10 -1.47 14.62
C SER A 155 -40.24 -1.74 13.62
N ALA A 156 -40.10 -1.39 12.34
CA ALA A 156 -41.19 -1.57 11.37
C ALA A 156 -41.31 -3.01 10.84
N LEU A 157 -40.19 -3.75 10.79
CA LEU A 157 -40.16 -5.17 10.44
C LEU A 157 -40.67 -6.08 11.56
N GLU A 158 -40.53 -5.68 12.83
CA GLU A 158 -41.14 -6.44 13.94
C GLU A 158 -42.67 -6.29 13.99
N LYS A 159 -43.23 -5.13 13.64
CA LYS A 159 -44.69 -4.91 13.66
C LYS A 159 -45.44 -5.69 12.57
N LEU A 160 -44.79 -6.02 11.46
CA LEU A 160 -45.38 -6.84 10.39
C LEU A 160 -45.27 -8.34 10.64
N ARG A 161 -44.44 -8.77 11.60
CA ARG A 161 -44.27 -10.20 11.96
C ARG A 161 -45.21 -10.63 13.10
N ALA A 162 -45.96 -9.68 13.67
CA ALA A 162 -46.89 -9.88 14.78
C ALA A 162 -48.36 -9.64 14.39
N ALA A 163 -48.67 -9.56 13.09
CA ALA A 163 -50.02 -9.55 12.54
C ALA A 163 -50.22 -10.79 11.67
#